data_AF-A0AAV4NAH4-F1
#
_entry.id   AF-A0AAV4NAH4-F1
#
_cell.length_a   1.000
_cell.length_b   1.000
_cell.length_c   1.000
_cell.angle_alpha   90.00
_cell.angle_beta   90.00
_cell.angle_gamma   90.00
#
_symmetry.space_group_name_H-M   'P 1'
#
loop_
_entity.id
_entity.type
_entity.pdbx_description
1 polymer ?
#
loop_
_entity_poly.entity_id
_entity_poly.type
_entity_poly.pdbx_seq_one_letter_code
_entity_poly.pdbx_strand_id
1 'polypeptide(L)'
;MRLRKIRDLIESSQLQPYLQQAGPVTLFAPTDEAFSLSSVPSDPKRVRDFVLQHVVQGRVTPLDVRNDVILPSLRPRAAPSGSTCTRMGR
;
A
#
# COMPACT_ATOMS: atom_id res chain seq x y z
N MET A 1 -15.74 15.63 -9.39
CA MET A 1 -15.11 14.60 -8.53
C MET A 1 -14.07 13.88 -9.37
N ARG A 2 -12.78 14.05 -9.07
CA ARG A 2 -11.70 13.94 -10.05
C ARG A 2 -10.56 13.14 -9.41
N LEU A 3 -10.64 11.80 -9.49
CA LEU A 3 -9.70 10.76 -9.02
C LEU A 3 -8.27 10.88 -9.60
N ARG A 4 -7.73 12.08 -9.71
CA ARG A 4 -6.47 12.36 -10.40
C ARG A 4 -5.30 12.27 -9.47
N LYS A 5 -5.44 12.63 -8.19
CA LYS A 5 -4.30 12.64 -7.26
C LYS A 5 -3.58 11.30 -7.20
N ILE A 6 -4.30 10.19 -7.03
CA ILE A 6 -3.66 8.88 -6.94
C ILE A 6 -3.04 8.43 -8.27
N ARG A 7 -3.68 8.76 -9.41
CA ARG A 7 -3.13 8.48 -10.74
C ARG A 7 -1.86 9.28 -11.00
N ASP A 8 -1.87 10.57 -10.70
CA ASP A 8 -0.72 11.46 -10.88
C ASP A 8 0.46 11.03 -9.97
N LEU A 9 0.17 10.47 -8.78
CA LEU A 9 1.17 9.85 -7.90
C LEU A 9 1.74 8.55 -8.47
N ILE A 10 0.93 7.73 -9.16
CA ILE A 10 1.39 6.50 -9.82
C ILE A 10 2.28 6.83 -11.03
N GLU A 11 1.89 7.82 -11.84
CA GLU A 11 2.68 8.30 -12.98
C GLU A 11 4.03 8.86 -12.53
N SER A 12 4.03 9.73 -11.52
CA SER A 12 5.27 10.33 -10.98
C SER A 12 6.19 9.32 -10.28
N SER A 13 5.64 8.25 -9.72
CA SER A 13 6.41 7.21 -9.04
C SER A 13 6.92 6.10 -9.97
N GLN A 14 6.53 6.09 -11.25
CA GLN A 14 6.87 5.06 -12.24
C GLN A 14 6.49 3.64 -11.78
N LEU A 15 5.43 3.50 -10.99
CA LEU A 15 4.95 2.20 -10.50
C LEU A 15 4.09 1.46 -11.53
N GLN A 16 3.69 2.14 -12.61
CA GLN A 16 2.89 1.60 -13.70
C GLN A 16 3.42 0.29 -14.32
N PRO A 17 4.71 0.17 -14.71
CA PRO A 17 5.26 -1.10 -15.19
C PRO A 17 5.21 -2.21 -14.12
N TYR A 18 5.40 -1.86 -12.85
CA TYR A 18 5.38 -2.82 -11.75
C TYR A 18 3.97 -3.37 -11.52
N LEU A 19 2.94 -2.52 -11.59
CA LEU A 19 1.54 -2.92 -11.49
C LEU A 19 1.10 -3.77 -12.68
N GLN A 20 1.63 -3.50 -13.88
CA GLN A 20 1.33 -4.30 -15.07
C GLN A 20 2.05 -5.67 -15.05
N GLN A 21 3.27 -5.74 -14.51
CA GLN A 21 4.03 -6.99 -14.39
C GLN A 21 3.55 -7.88 -13.23
N ALA A 22 3.04 -7.29 -12.15
CA ALA A 22 2.60 -8.02 -10.95
C ALA A 22 1.31 -8.83 -11.13
N GLY A 23 0.65 -8.76 -12.31
CA GLY A 23 -0.61 -9.45 -12.57
C GLY A 23 -1.80 -8.76 -11.91
N PRO A 24 -2.87 -9.47 -11.51
CA PRO A 24 -4.05 -8.84 -10.92
C PRO A 24 -3.70 -8.18 -9.58
N VAL A 25 -3.83 -6.86 -9.54
CA VAL A 25 -3.65 -6.04 -8.33
C VAL A 25 -4.99 -5.52 -7.84
N THR A 26 -5.14 -5.45 -6.52
CA THR A 26 -6.27 -4.78 -5.88
C THR A 26 -5.78 -3.45 -5.31
N LEU A 27 -6.39 -2.35 -5.74
CA LEU A 27 -6.01 -1.01 -5.31
C LEU A 27 -7.11 -0.42 -4.43
N PHE A 28 -6.77 -0.12 -3.19
CA PHE A 28 -7.64 0.59 -2.26
C PHE A 28 -7.46 2.08 -2.50
N ALA A 29 -8.29 2.67 -3.36
CA ALA A 29 -8.21 4.08 -3.72
C ALA A 29 -8.94 4.96 -2.68
N PRO A 30 -8.22 5.71 -1.82
CA PRO A 30 -8.85 6.78 -1.04
C PRO A 30 -9.39 7.89 -1.96
N THR A 31 -10.47 8.54 -1.53
CA THR A 31 -11.03 9.72 -2.22
C THR A 31 -10.09 10.92 -2.11
N ASP A 32 -10.21 11.90 -3.01
CA ASP A 32 -9.41 13.14 -2.95
C ASP A 32 -9.61 13.90 -1.62
N GLU A 33 -10.76 13.74 -0.97
CA GLU A 33 -11.06 14.30 0.35
C GLU A 33 -10.22 13.64 1.43
N ALA A 34 -10.05 12.32 1.39
CA ALA A 34 -9.16 11.60 2.30
C ALA A 34 -7.69 12.08 2.13
N PHE A 35 -7.27 12.40 0.90
CA PHE A 35 -5.96 13.00 0.64
C PHE A 35 -5.81 14.43 1.19
N SER A 36 -6.91 15.16 1.38
CA SER A 36 -6.88 16.51 1.96
C SER A 36 -6.81 16.49 3.50
N LEU A 37 -7.34 15.42 4.10
CA LEU A 37 -7.36 15.21 5.55
C LEU A 37 -6.10 14.47 6.04
N SER A 38 -5.48 13.65 5.18
CA SER A 38 -4.22 12.99 5.47
C SER A 38 -3.02 13.89 5.17
N SER A 39 -2.02 13.95 6.06
CA SER A 39 -0.72 14.54 5.72
C SER A 39 -0.03 13.71 4.64
N VAL A 40 -0.23 14.08 3.38
CA VAL A 40 0.53 13.50 2.27
C VAL A 40 1.99 13.91 2.45
N PRO A 41 2.92 12.97 2.61
CA PRO A 41 4.32 13.31 2.77
C PRO A 41 4.86 13.91 1.47
N SER A 42 5.64 15.00 1.55
CA SER A 42 6.25 15.63 0.39
C SER A 42 7.47 14.87 -0.16
N ASP A 43 8.04 13.95 0.65
CA ASP A 43 9.22 13.19 0.25
C ASP A 43 8.91 12.15 -0.83
N PRO A 44 9.65 12.09 -1.95
CA PRO A 44 9.36 11.17 -3.05
C PRO A 44 9.46 9.68 -2.65
N LYS A 45 10.31 9.36 -1.67
CA LYS A 45 10.40 8.00 -1.11
C LYS A 45 9.17 7.63 -0.27
N ARG A 46 8.71 8.56 0.57
CA ARG A 46 7.51 8.34 1.40
C ARG A 46 6.24 8.33 0.57
N VAL A 47 6.18 9.11 -0.51
CA VAL A 47 5.08 9.05 -1.49
C VAL A 47 5.00 7.66 -2.11
N ARG A 48 6.14 7.10 -2.53
CA ARG A 48 6.20 5.73 -3.07
C ARG A 48 5.71 4.70 -2.05
N ASP A 49 6.22 4.75 -0.82
CA ASP A 49 5.74 3.90 0.27
C ASP A 49 4.23 4.06 0.52
N PHE A 50 3.73 5.29 0.47
CA PHE A 50 2.31 5.60 0.65
C PHE A 50 1.45 5.02 -0.47
N VAL A 51 1.91 5.02 -1.72
CA VAL A 51 1.17 4.40 -2.82
C VAL A 51 1.22 2.87 -2.67
N LEU A 52 2.37 2.31 -2.36
CA LEU A 52 2.55 0.85 -2.20
C LEU A 52 1.73 0.25 -1.06
N GLN A 53 1.46 0.99 0.01
CA GLN A 53 0.60 0.49 1.10
C GLN A 53 -0.87 0.29 0.67
N HIS A 54 -1.32 1.01 -0.36
CA HIS A 54 -2.68 0.93 -0.88
C HIS A 54 -2.81 -0.11 -2.00
N VAL A 55 -1.70 -0.73 -2.40
CA VAL A 55 -1.67 -1.77 -3.43
C VAL A 55 -1.47 -3.12 -2.76
N VAL A 56 -2.36 -4.04 -3.06
CA VAL A 56 -2.28 -5.44 -2.67
C VAL A 56 -2.10 -6.29 -3.93
N GLN A 57 -1.13 -7.19 -3.93
CA GLN A 57 -1.00 -8.20 -4.97
C GLN A 57 -2.08 -9.26 -4.80
N GLY A 58 -2.72 -9.64 -5.90
CA GLY A 58 -3.81 -10.60 -5.92
C GLY A 58 -5.18 -9.95 -6.07
N ARG A 59 -6.14 -10.79 -6.45
CA ARG A 59 -7.54 -10.40 -6.63
C ARG A 59 -8.27 -10.67 -5.32
N VAL A 60 -8.60 -9.60 -4.59
CA VAL A 60 -9.43 -9.69 -3.38
C VAL A 60 -10.84 -9.30 -3.78
N THR A 61 -11.80 -10.22 -3.59
CA THR A 61 -13.21 -9.88 -3.79
C THR A 61 -13.84 -9.40 -2.48
N PRO A 62 -14.95 -8.63 -2.52
CA PRO A 62 -15.63 -8.19 -1.30
C PRO A 62 -16.09 -9.36 -0.40
N LEU A 63 -16.28 -10.55 -0.97
CA LEU A 63 -16.64 -11.77 -0.25
C LEU A 63 -15.47 -12.32 0.59
N ASP A 64 -14.24 -12.03 0.18
CA ASP A 64 -13.01 -12.48 0.85
C ASP A 64 -12.60 -11.54 1.99
N VAL A 65 -13.15 -10.32 2.03
CA VAL A 65 -12.87 -9.34 3.08
C VAL A 65 -13.76 -9.63 4.28
N ARG A 66 -13.15 -10.13 5.36
CA ARG A 66 -13.78 -10.38 6.66
C ARG A 66 -13.11 -9.57 7.76
N ASN A 67 -13.80 -9.44 8.89
CA ASN A 67 -13.19 -8.89 10.10
C ASN A 67 -11.94 -9.71 10.46
N ASP A 68 -10.87 -9.01 10.88
CA ASP A 68 -9.56 -9.56 11.21
C ASP A 68 -8.73 -10.13 10.03
N VAL A 69 -9.08 -9.85 8.78
CA VAL A 69 -8.25 -10.23 7.62
C VAL A 69 -7.06 -9.27 7.48
N ILE A 70 -5.85 -9.83 7.52
CA ILE A 70 -4.60 -9.10 7.27
C ILE A 70 -4.20 -9.31 5.81
N LEU A 71 -4.21 -8.25 5.02
CA LEU A 71 -3.73 -8.27 3.63
C LEU A 71 -2.30 -7.73 3.55
N PRO A 72 -1.34 -8.50 3.00
CA PRO A 72 0.02 -8.01 2.79
C PRO A 72 0.04 -7.01 1.64
N SER A 73 0.56 -5.80 1.88
CA SER A 73 0.78 -4.78 0.86
C SER A 73 2.15 -4.91 0.19
N LEU A 74 2.35 -4.23 -0.94
CA LEU A 74 3.59 -4.30 -1.76
C LEU A 74 4.75 -3.47 -1.23
N ARG A 75 4.57 -2.86 -0.07
CA ARG A 75 5.64 -2.14 0.56
C ARG A 75 6.76 -3.12 0.88
N PRO A 76 8.02 -2.86 0.47
CA PRO A 76 9.13 -3.66 0.93
C PRO A 76 9.14 -3.57 2.46
N ARG A 77 8.85 -4.69 3.12
CA ARG A 77 8.93 -4.80 4.57
C ARG A 77 10.37 -4.47 4.93
N ALA A 78 10.60 -3.26 5.44
CA ALA A 78 11.85 -2.94 6.11
C ALA A 78 12.06 -4.03 7.15
N ALA A 79 13.18 -4.75 7.03
CA ALA A 79 13.48 -5.92 7.84
C ALA A 79 13.23 -5.63 9.32
N PRO A 80 12.67 -6.59 10.09
CA PRO A 80 12.48 -6.38 11.52
C PRO A 80 13.87 -6.24 12.17
N SER A 81 14.19 -5.02 12.60
CA SER A 81 15.02 -4.85 13.78
C SER A 81 14.25 -5.49 14.95
N GLY A 82 14.73 -6.62 15.45
CA GLY A 82 14.58 -6.96 16.87
C GLY A 82 13.31 -7.70 17.33
N SER A 83 12.62 -8.48 16.50
CA SER A 83 11.66 -9.48 17.05
C SER A 83 12.35 -10.79 17.44
N THR A 84 13.45 -10.74 18.20
CA THR A 84 13.84 -11.87 19.05
C THR A 84 12.92 -11.85 20.25
N CYS A 85 11.71 -12.39 20.09
CA CYS A 85 10.97 -12.92 21.23
C CYS A 85 11.72 -14.17 21.69
N THR A 86 12.83 -14.00 22.41
CA THR A 86 13.50 -15.09 23.12
C THR A 86 12.62 -15.44 24.31
N ARG A 87 11.60 -16.24 24.05
CA ARG A 87 10.96 -17.09 25.06
C ARG A 87 11.95 -18.20 25.39
N MET A 88 12.76 -17.99 26.41
CA MET A 88 13.51 -19.03 27.11
C MET A 88 13.57 -18.53 28.56
N GLY A 89 12.56 -18.81 29.39
CA GLY A 89 12.44 -20.10 30.05
C GLY A 89 13.36 -20.10 31.27
N ARG A 90 12.87 -19.61 32.41
CA ARG A 90 13.37 -19.92 33.75
C ARG A 90 12.18 -20.37 34.59
#